data_AF-A0A1N7INB8-F1
#
_entry.id   AF-A0A1N7INB8-F1
#
_cell.length_a   1.000
_cell.length_b   1.000
_cell.length_c   1.000
_cell.angle_alpha   90.00
_cell.angle_beta   90.00
_cell.angle_gamma   90.00
#
_symmetry.space_group_name_H-M   'P 1'
#
loop_
_entity.id
_entity.type
_entity.pdbx_description
1 polymer ?
#
loop_
_entity_poly.entity_id
_entity_poly.type
_entity_poly.pdbx_seq_one_letter_code
_entity_poly.pdbx_strand_id
1 'polypeptide(L)'
;MKHELKKLDLEGEYELTFSRVNKNGIMSGAFHVDLLNEQTEDHSHDHPHHHHDGHNHEHRSYNNIKQMIEQSGLADTVKEKALAIFRIIGEAEGKIHGMPLEEVHFHEVGAVDSIIDIVGAAILIDELGVDRIISSPVPTGSGHIHIAHGTYPVPAPATLECLKGVPLKKSSLEAELTTPTGAGLVKVLVDEFGEIPQMKVESIGYGAGMKTFEDHPNVLRVIIGSDD
;
A
#
# COMPACT_ATOMS: atom_id res chain seq x y z
N MET A 1 -4.30 -5.02 15.46
CA MET A 1 -4.92 -4.37 14.27
C MET A 1 -6.35 -3.79 14.44
N LYS A 2 -7.49 -4.50 14.32
CA LYS A 2 -8.85 -3.85 14.23
C LYS A 2 -9.17 -2.84 15.37
N HIS A 3 -8.75 -3.14 16.60
CA HIS A 3 -8.90 -2.25 17.75
C HIS A 3 -8.02 -0.99 17.67
N GLU A 4 -6.84 -1.10 17.07
CA GLU A 4 -5.91 0.01 16.86
C GLU A 4 -6.41 0.96 15.78
N LEU A 5 -6.90 0.44 14.65
CA LEU A 5 -7.42 1.26 13.54
C LEU A 5 -8.63 2.12 13.94
N LYS A 6 -9.44 1.69 14.91
CA LYS A 6 -10.52 2.52 15.50
C LYS A 6 -10.02 3.82 16.13
N LYS A 7 -8.74 3.88 16.54
CA LYS A 7 -8.15 5.07 17.17
C LYS A 7 -7.88 6.23 16.20
N LEU A 8 -8.09 6.02 14.90
CA LEU A 8 -8.06 7.06 13.84
C LEU A 8 -9.36 7.87 13.73
N ASP A 9 -10.43 7.49 14.45
CA ASP A 9 -11.77 8.13 14.41
C ASP A 9 -12.45 8.09 13.01
N LEU A 10 -12.09 7.09 12.19
CA LEU A 10 -12.72 6.79 10.89
C LEU A 10 -13.91 5.82 11.03
N GLU A 11 -14.58 5.78 12.18
CA GLU A 11 -15.66 4.81 12.43
C GLU A 11 -16.90 5.10 11.56
N GLY A 12 -17.36 4.09 10.82
CA GLY A 12 -18.50 4.22 9.91
C GLY A 12 -18.15 4.68 8.49
N GLU A 13 -16.87 4.92 8.19
CA GLU A 13 -16.41 5.13 6.80
C GLU A 13 -16.07 3.82 6.08
N TYR A 14 -15.70 2.77 6.81
CA TYR A 14 -15.26 1.49 6.25
C TYR A 14 -15.61 0.28 7.12
N GLU A 15 -15.70 -0.89 6.48
CA GLU A 15 -15.66 -2.22 7.10
C GLU A 15 -14.39 -2.98 6.64
N LEU A 16 -13.96 -3.99 7.42
CA LEU A 16 -12.76 -4.78 7.14
C LEU A 16 -13.07 -6.26 7.00
N THR A 17 -12.97 -6.75 5.77
CA THR A 17 -13.21 -8.14 5.40
C THR A 17 -11.90 -8.91 5.31
N PHE A 18 -11.89 -10.12 5.88
CA PHE A 18 -10.76 -11.05 5.82
C PHE A 18 -11.24 -12.38 5.27
N SER A 19 -10.59 -12.88 4.24
CA SER A 19 -10.89 -14.19 3.65
C SER A 19 -9.60 -14.95 3.33
N ARG A 20 -9.74 -16.20 2.91
CA ARG A 20 -8.64 -16.97 2.31
C ARG A 20 -8.98 -17.24 0.85
N VAL A 21 -8.02 -16.95 -0.02
CA VAL A 21 -8.16 -17.11 -1.47
C VAL A 21 -7.04 -17.98 -2.02
N ASN A 22 -7.34 -18.73 -3.07
CA ASN A 22 -6.34 -19.49 -3.82
C ASN A 22 -5.88 -18.64 -5.02
N LYS A 23 -4.60 -18.30 -5.07
CA LYS A 23 -3.94 -17.66 -6.22
C LYS A 23 -2.98 -18.68 -6.83
N ASN A 24 -3.41 -19.30 -7.92
CA ASN A 24 -2.63 -20.24 -8.76
C ASN A 24 -1.98 -21.38 -7.94
N GLY A 25 -2.74 -21.96 -7.00
CA GLY A 25 -2.31 -23.02 -6.09
C GLY A 25 -1.86 -22.54 -4.71
N ILE A 26 -1.57 -21.25 -4.53
CA ILE A 26 -1.08 -20.69 -3.26
C ILE A 26 -2.26 -20.17 -2.44
N MET A 27 -2.48 -20.76 -1.26
CA MET A 27 -3.53 -20.38 -0.32
C MET A 27 -3.09 -19.20 0.55
N SER A 28 -3.64 -18.02 0.27
CA SER A 28 -3.22 -16.74 0.83
C SER A 28 -4.33 -16.08 1.64
N GLY A 29 -3.98 -15.20 2.57
CA GLY A 29 -4.94 -14.28 3.20
C GLY A 29 -5.28 -13.14 2.23
N ALA A 30 -6.56 -12.81 2.10
CA ALA A 30 -7.00 -11.60 1.42
C ALA A 30 -7.61 -10.65 2.46
N PHE A 31 -7.17 -9.39 2.41
CA PHE A 31 -7.66 -8.28 3.21
C PHE A 31 -8.37 -7.30 2.28
N HIS A 32 -9.56 -6.84 2.65
CA HIS A 32 -10.34 -5.86 1.89
C HIS A 32 -10.81 -4.78 2.86
N VAL A 33 -10.80 -3.53 2.38
CA VAL A 33 -11.39 -2.37 3.04
C VAL A 33 -12.62 -1.98 2.23
N ASP A 34 -13.79 -2.26 2.77
CA ASP A 34 -15.08 -2.04 2.10
C ASP A 34 -15.63 -0.67 2.54
N LEU A 35 -15.84 0.29 1.63
CA LEU A 35 -16.27 1.65 1.98
C LEU A 35 -17.79 1.72 2.21
N LEU A 36 -18.22 2.36 3.30
CA LEU A 36 -19.61 2.26 3.80
C LEU A 36 -20.55 3.39 3.36
N ASN A 37 -20.01 4.52 2.87
CA ASN A 37 -20.80 5.71 2.50
C ASN A 37 -20.95 5.91 0.98
N GLU A 38 -20.60 4.91 0.17
CA GLU A 38 -20.84 4.95 -1.28
C GLU A 38 -22.33 4.70 -1.56
N GLN A 39 -23.03 5.71 -2.05
CA GLN A 39 -24.37 5.52 -2.59
C GLN A 39 -24.28 4.63 -3.81
N THR A 40 -25.01 3.51 -3.78
CA THR A 40 -25.08 2.53 -4.86
C THR A 40 -25.68 3.14 -6.13
N GLU A 41 -24.83 3.48 -7.09
CA GLU A 41 -25.20 3.44 -8.51
C GLU A 41 -25.05 1.98 -8.99
N ASP A 42 -26.13 1.42 -9.51
CA ASP A 42 -26.25 0.00 -9.86
C ASP A 42 -25.47 -0.34 -11.15
N HIS A 43 -24.22 -0.76 -11.01
CA HIS A 43 -23.39 -1.24 -12.12
C HIS A 43 -22.89 -2.68 -11.88
N SER A 44 -23.67 -3.63 -12.37
CA SER A 44 -23.23 -5.02 -12.55
C SER A 44 -22.19 -5.14 -13.67
N HIS A 45 -20.89 -5.30 -13.39
CA HIS A 45 -19.90 -5.87 -14.32
C HIS A 45 -18.63 -6.42 -13.63
N ASP A 46 -17.84 -7.22 -14.36
CA ASP A 46 -16.52 -7.73 -13.96
C ASP A 46 -15.55 -6.56 -13.71
N HIS A 47 -15.02 -6.42 -12.49
CA HIS A 47 -14.05 -5.38 -12.15
C HIS A 47 -12.66 -5.93 -11.80
N PRO A 48 -11.66 -5.80 -12.70
CA PRO A 48 -10.28 -5.58 -12.28
C PRO A 48 -10.17 -4.16 -11.69
N HIS A 49 -9.50 -4.00 -10.55
CA HIS A 49 -9.29 -2.69 -9.94
C HIS A 49 -8.45 -1.77 -10.85
N HIS A 50 -9.18 -0.92 -11.57
CA HIS A 50 -8.75 0.34 -12.15
C HIS A 50 -9.47 1.44 -11.36
N HIS A 51 -8.72 2.30 -10.66
CA HIS A 51 -9.28 3.46 -9.98
C HIS A 51 -9.61 4.54 -11.01
N HIS A 52 -10.68 4.33 -11.78
CA HIS A 52 -11.19 5.30 -12.73
C HIS A 52 -12.69 5.14 -12.96
N ASP A 53 -13.48 5.77 -12.10
CA ASP A 53 -14.67 6.50 -12.53
C ASP A 53 -14.95 7.67 -11.58
N GLY A 54 -15.70 8.66 -12.07
CA GLY A 54 -15.79 10.02 -11.50
C GLY A 54 -16.61 10.16 -10.22
N HIS A 55 -16.30 9.38 -9.17
CA HIS A 55 -16.89 9.52 -7.85
C HIS A 55 -16.14 10.60 -7.05
N ASN A 56 -16.90 11.46 -6.39
CA ASN A 56 -16.37 12.56 -5.59
C ASN A 56 -15.92 12.05 -4.20
N HIS A 57 -14.90 11.19 -4.18
CA HIS A 57 -14.29 10.72 -2.93
C HIS A 57 -13.72 11.95 -2.17
N GLU A 58 -13.87 12.00 -0.85
CA GLU A 58 -13.17 13.00 -0.03
C GLU A 58 -11.67 12.68 0.03
N HIS A 59 -10.94 13.05 -1.02
CA HIS A 59 -9.50 12.97 -1.10
C HIS A 59 -8.86 13.90 -0.05
N ARG A 60 -8.36 13.31 1.03
CA ARG A 60 -7.77 14.06 2.13
C ARG A 60 -6.40 14.63 1.73
N SER A 61 -6.13 15.86 2.16
CA SER A 61 -4.80 16.47 2.02
C SER A 61 -3.79 15.81 2.95
N TYR A 62 -2.50 15.94 2.62
CA TYR A 62 -1.41 15.47 3.49
C TYR A 62 -1.53 16.03 4.92
N ASN A 63 -1.86 17.32 5.06
CA ASN A 63 -2.03 17.95 6.37
C ASN A 63 -3.22 17.36 7.17
N ASN A 64 -4.34 17.04 6.52
CA ASN A 64 -5.49 16.42 7.20
C ASN A 64 -5.15 15.02 7.72
N ILE A 65 -4.48 14.20 6.89
CA ILE A 65 -4.04 12.84 7.27
C ILE A 65 -2.98 12.92 8.38
N LYS A 66 -2.01 13.82 8.27
CA LYS A 66 -1.00 14.05 9.30
C LYS A 66 -1.64 14.38 10.64
N GLN A 67 -2.54 15.38 10.66
CA GLN A 67 -3.21 15.80 11.89
C GLN A 67 -4.03 14.65 12.51
N MET A 68 -4.76 13.89 11.70
CA MET A 68 -5.52 12.71 12.13
C MET A 68 -4.62 11.67 12.82
N ILE A 69 -3.47 11.34 12.23
CA ILE A 69 -2.52 10.39 12.81
C ILE A 69 -1.88 10.96 14.09
N GLU A 70 -1.46 12.23 14.10
CA GLU A 70 -0.87 12.88 15.28
C GLU A 70 -1.83 12.90 16.47
N GLN A 71 -3.12 13.22 16.22
CA GLN A 71 -4.18 13.33 17.23
C GLN A 71 -4.78 11.97 17.65
N SER A 72 -4.52 10.90 16.89
CA SER A 72 -5.01 9.55 17.19
C SER A 72 -4.49 8.98 18.51
N GLY A 73 -5.17 7.94 19.02
CA GLY A 73 -4.71 7.15 20.18
C GLY A 73 -3.66 6.07 19.86
N LEU A 74 -3.07 6.06 18.66
CA LEU A 74 -2.05 5.08 18.24
C LEU A 74 -0.76 5.23 19.06
N ALA A 75 0.04 4.16 19.12
CA ALA A 75 1.39 4.22 19.68
C ALA A 75 2.29 5.16 18.87
N ASP A 76 3.20 5.88 19.53
CA ASP A 76 4.07 6.86 18.85
C ASP A 76 4.92 6.21 17.76
N THR A 77 5.43 4.99 18.00
CA THR A 77 6.16 4.17 17.02
C THR A 77 5.34 3.78 15.79
N VAL A 78 4.01 3.72 15.89
CA VAL A 78 3.09 3.52 14.75
C VAL A 78 2.88 4.83 14.01
N LYS A 79 2.65 5.93 14.75
CA LYS A 79 2.49 7.28 14.18
C LYS A 79 3.71 7.68 13.37
N GLU A 80 4.91 7.51 13.92
CA GLU A 80 6.19 7.82 13.25
C GLU A 80 6.34 7.08 11.92
N LYS A 81 6.09 5.76 11.90
CA LYS A 81 6.14 4.93 10.68
C LYS A 81 5.12 5.41 9.64
N ALA A 82 3.85 5.57 10.04
CA ALA A 82 2.78 5.97 9.13
C ALA A 82 3.01 7.38 8.55
N LEU A 83 3.39 8.35 9.38
CA LEU A 83 3.71 9.72 8.95
C LEU A 83 4.93 9.76 8.03
N ALA A 84 5.95 8.92 8.26
CA ALA A 84 7.10 8.82 7.36
C ALA A 84 6.70 8.27 5.98
N ILE A 85 5.81 7.26 5.92
CA ILE A 85 5.28 6.71 4.66
C ILE A 85 4.47 7.79 3.91
N PHE A 86 3.52 8.45 4.58
CA PHE A 86 2.74 9.53 3.99
C PHE A 86 3.60 10.70 3.53
N ARG A 87 4.67 11.04 4.26
CA ARG A 87 5.61 12.09 3.84
C ARG A 87 6.33 11.70 2.55
N ILE A 88 6.85 10.47 2.43
CA ILE A 88 7.54 10.03 1.21
C ILE A 88 6.60 10.09 -0.01
N ILE A 89 5.36 9.63 0.15
CA ILE A 89 4.37 9.67 -0.94
C ILE A 89 3.97 11.13 -1.25
N GLY A 90 3.79 11.98 -0.22
CA GLY A 90 3.47 13.40 -0.39
C GLY A 90 4.59 14.21 -1.04
N GLU A 91 5.86 13.95 -0.69
CA GLU A 91 7.02 14.59 -1.32
C GLU A 91 7.14 14.17 -2.80
N ALA A 92 6.78 12.92 -3.13
CA ALA A 92 6.70 12.45 -4.51
C ALA A 92 5.57 13.16 -5.27
N GLU A 93 4.34 13.12 -4.77
CA GLU A 93 3.16 13.74 -5.38
C GLU A 93 3.33 15.25 -5.58
N GLY A 94 3.75 15.96 -4.53
CA GLY A 94 4.01 17.40 -4.59
C GLY A 94 5.05 17.76 -5.64
N LYS A 95 6.07 16.90 -5.84
CA LYS A 95 7.06 17.08 -6.90
C LYS A 95 6.55 16.78 -8.31
N ILE A 96 5.68 15.79 -8.48
CA ILE A 96 5.00 15.52 -9.75
C ILE A 96 4.07 16.69 -10.13
N HIS A 97 3.42 17.30 -9.13
CA HIS A 97 2.46 18.39 -9.33
C HIS A 97 3.05 19.81 -9.19
N GLY A 98 4.33 19.95 -8.82
CA GLY A 98 5.01 21.24 -8.71
C GLY A 98 4.59 22.10 -7.50
N MET A 99 4.12 21.48 -6.42
CA MET A 99 3.59 22.12 -5.21
C MET A 99 4.36 21.68 -3.94
N PRO A 100 4.38 22.48 -2.86
CA PRO A 100 4.95 22.06 -1.58
C PRO A 100 4.13 20.95 -0.93
N LEU A 101 4.77 20.14 -0.08
CA LEU A 101 4.17 18.99 0.61
C LEU A 101 2.88 19.36 1.37
N GLU A 102 2.87 20.55 1.99
CA GLU A 102 1.77 21.06 2.79
C GLU A 102 0.51 21.41 1.96
N GLU A 103 0.65 21.58 0.64
CA GLU A 103 -0.44 21.85 -0.30
C GLU A 103 -0.90 20.58 -1.04
N VAL A 104 -0.28 19.42 -0.78
CA VAL A 104 -0.61 18.16 -1.47
C VAL A 104 -1.99 17.65 -1.09
N HIS A 105 -2.85 17.56 -2.10
CA HIS A 105 -4.07 16.75 -2.11
C HIS A 105 -3.77 15.43 -2.81
N PHE A 106 -3.92 14.31 -2.10
CA PHE A 106 -3.58 12.99 -2.65
C PHE A 106 -4.66 12.49 -3.61
N HIS A 107 -4.31 12.31 -4.89
CA HIS A 107 -5.21 11.78 -5.90
C HIS A 107 -5.50 10.28 -5.68
N GLU A 108 -4.47 9.49 -5.35
CA GLU A 108 -4.63 8.03 -5.18
C GLU A 108 -4.61 7.61 -3.71
N VAL A 109 -3.73 8.20 -2.89
CA VAL A 109 -3.45 7.75 -1.51
C VAL A 109 -4.26 8.53 -0.44
N GLY A 110 -5.18 9.40 -0.86
CA GLY A 110 -5.99 10.26 0.01
C GLY A 110 -7.29 9.64 0.50
N ALA A 111 -7.63 8.46 -0.04
CA ALA A 111 -8.84 7.71 0.27
C ALA A 111 -8.65 6.82 1.52
N VAL A 112 -9.78 6.39 2.09
CA VAL A 112 -9.83 5.66 3.38
C VAL A 112 -9.11 4.31 3.30
N ASP A 113 -9.27 3.58 2.20
CA ASP A 113 -8.57 2.33 1.92
C ASP A 113 -7.05 2.46 2.04
N SER A 114 -6.46 3.46 1.37
CA SER A 114 -5.03 3.75 1.43
C SER A 114 -4.55 4.17 2.82
N ILE A 115 -5.37 4.90 3.59
CA ILE A 115 -5.07 5.26 4.98
C ILE A 115 -5.07 4.00 5.87
N ILE A 116 -6.05 3.13 5.70
CA ILE A 116 -6.13 1.87 6.42
C ILE A 116 -4.99 0.93 6.06
N ASP A 117 -4.57 0.86 4.79
CA ASP A 117 -3.42 0.06 4.36
C ASP A 117 -2.10 0.56 4.98
N ILE A 118 -1.81 1.86 4.91
CA ILE A 118 -0.57 2.44 5.44
C ILE A 118 -0.51 2.33 6.96
N VAL A 119 -1.57 2.73 7.66
CA VAL A 119 -1.60 2.69 9.13
C VAL A 119 -1.71 1.24 9.61
N GLY A 120 -2.47 0.39 8.92
CA GLY A 120 -2.59 -1.04 9.20
C GLY A 120 -1.24 -1.76 9.09
N ALA A 121 -0.47 -1.50 8.03
CA ALA A 121 0.88 -2.02 7.89
C ALA A 121 1.83 -1.48 8.99
N ALA A 122 1.76 -0.20 9.34
CA ALA A 122 2.54 0.37 10.43
C ALA A 122 2.22 -0.29 11.79
N ILE A 123 0.93 -0.54 12.09
CA ILE A 123 0.48 -1.30 13.26
C ILE A 123 1.02 -2.73 13.23
N LEU A 124 0.92 -3.43 12.10
CA LEU A 124 1.36 -4.82 12.00
C LEU A 124 2.87 -4.98 12.17
N ILE A 125 3.68 -4.07 11.61
CA ILE A 125 5.14 -4.07 11.82
C ILE A 125 5.49 -3.80 13.29
N ASP A 126 4.76 -2.90 13.95
CA ASP A 126 4.93 -2.61 15.38
C ASP A 126 4.53 -3.81 16.27
N GLU A 127 3.37 -4.43 15.99
CA GLU A 127 2.88 -5.64 16.66
C GLU A 127 3.80 -6.87 16.43
N LEU A 128 4.50 -6.94 15.29
CA LEU A 128 5.46 -8.01 14.97
C LEU A 128 6.78 -7.89 15.73
N GLY A 129 7.20 -6.68 16.13
CA GLY A 129 8.41 -6.46 16.93
C GLY A 129 9.71 -6.96 16.31
N VAL A 130 9.83 -6.93 14.97
CA VAL A 130 11.04 -7.38 14.26
C VAL A 130 12.17 -6.34 14.32
N ASP A 131 13.41 -6.79 14.56
CA ASP A 131 14.59 -5.92 14.64
C ASP A 131 15.05 -5.37 13.29
N ARG A 132 14.73 -6.07 12.19
CA ARG A 132 15.20 -5.76 10.84
C ARG A 132 14.25 -6.28 9.77
N ILE A 133 14.05 -5.50 8.71
CA ILE A 133 13.24 -5.85 7.54
C ILE A 133 14.13 -5.83 6.29
N ILE A 134 14.19 -6.97 5.59
CA ILE A 134 14.93 -7.14 4.34
C ILE A 134 13.94 -7.45 3.22
N SER A 135 14.12 -6.81 2.06
CA SER A 135 13.25 -7.03 0.88
C SER A 135 14.05 -7.35 -0.38
N SER A 136 13.45 -8.13 -1.28
CA SER A 136 14.01 -8.32 -2.62
C SER A 136 13.83 -7.06 -3.47
N PRO A 137 14.67 -6.82 -4.51
CA PRO A 137 14.46 -5.73 -5.46
C PRO A 137 13.03 -5.67 -6.00
N VAL A 138 12.49 -4.45 -6.10
CA VAL A 138 11.04 -4.19 -6.22
C VAL A 138 10.55 -4.35 -7.67
N PRO A 139 9.58 -5.24 -7.95
CA PRO A 139 9.00 -5.38 -9.28
C PRO A 139 7.92 -4.32 -9.50
N THR A 140 8.20 -3.31 -10.33
CA THR A 140 7.21 -2.27 -10.69
C THR A 140 6.06 -2.80 -11.54
N GLY A 141 6.32 -3.84 -12.34
CA GLY A 141 5.44 -4.24 -13.43
C GLY A 141 5.92 -3.69 -14.78
N SER A 142 5.04 -3.67 -15.77
CA SER A 142 5.33 -3.19 -17.14
C SER A 142 4.05 -2.83 -17.89
N GLY A 143 4.18 -2.24 -19.10
CA GLY A 143 3.05 -1.81 -19.91
C GLY A 143 2.65 -0.35 -19.64
N HIS A 144 1.36 -0.05 -19.80
CA HIS A 144 0.77 1.25 -19.52
C HIS A 144 -0.45 1.10 -18.62
N ILE A 145 -0.71 2.13 -17.82
CA ILE A 145 -1.92 2.30 -17.01
C ILE A 145 -2.66 3.55 -17.47
N HIS A 146 -3.95 3.64 -17.14
CA HIS A 146 -4.70 4.88 -17.24
C HIS A 146 -4.75 5.51 -15.85
N ILE A 147 -4.34 6.78 -15.76
CA ILE A 147 -4.38 7.63 -14.56
C ILE A 147 -5.14 8.93 -14.88
N ALA A 148 -5.42 9.78 -13.89
CA ALA A 148 -6.15 11.03 -14.08
C ALA A 148 -5.52 12.00 -15.12
N HIS A 149 -4.24 11.78 -15.44
CA HIS A 149 -3.44 12.51 -16.41
C HIS A 149 -3.40 11.83 -17.80
N GLY A 150 -4.25 10.82 -18.02
CA GLY A 150 -4.30 10.00 -19.24
C GLY A 150 -3.50 8.71 -19.13
N THR A 151 -3.17 8.12 -20.28
CA THR A 151 -2.40 6.86 -20.32
C THR A 151 -0.91 7.12 -20.10
N TYR A 152 -0.31 6.42 -19.13
CA TYR A 152 1.07 6.60 -18.69
C TYR A 152 1.81 5.25 -18.60
N PRO A 153 3.11 5.16 -18.92
CA PRO A 153 3.87 3.91 -18.75
C PRO A 153 4.00 3.49 -17.27
N VAL A 154 4.02 2.20 -17.00
CA VAL A 154 4.33 1.65 -15.67
C VAL A 154 5.85 1.71 -15.43
N PRO A 155 6.33 2.13 -14.24
CA PRO A 155 5.59 2.59 -13.04
C PRO A 155 4.98 3.99 -13.15
N ALA A 156 3.89 4.22 -12.40
CA ALA A 156 3.28 5.54 -12.24
C ALA A 156 4.29 6.61 -11.73
N PRO A 157 4.04 7.92 -11.99
CA PRO A 157 4.98 8.99 -11.67
C PRO A 157 5.37 9.04 -10.18
N ALA A 158 4.38 9.03 -9.27
CA ALA A 158 4.62 9.09 -7.83
C ALA A 158 5.32 7.81 -7.32
N THR A 159 4.91 6.64 -7.80
CA THR A 159 5.58 5.34 -7.55
C THR A 159 7.07 5.41 -7.87
N LEU A 160 7.43 5.90 -9.07
CA LEU A 160 8.83 5.96 -9.51
C LEU A 160 9.67 6.99 -8.73
N GLU A 161 9.06 8.12 -8.34
CA GLU A 161 9.72 9.11 -7.49
C GLU A 161 10.00 8.56 -6.08
N CYS A 162 9.05 7.85 -5.47
CA CYS A 162 9.23 7.16 -4.18
C CYS A 162 10.37 6.12 -4.24
N LEU A 163 10.48 5.37 -5.34
CA LEU A 163 11.46 4.29 -5.51
C LEU A 163 12.89 4.79 -5.83
N LYS A 164 13.18 6.10 -5.75
CA LYS A 164 14.55 6.59 -5.95
C LYS A 164 15.52 6.03 -4.90
N GLY A 165 16.59 5.39 -5.39
CA GLY A 165 17.57 4.69 -4.57
C GLY A 165 17.13 3.30 -4.10
N VAL A 166 15.94 2.83 -4.47
CA VAL A 166 15.48 1.45 -4.23
C VAL A 166 15.85 0.60 -5.46
N PRO A 167 16.47 -0.60 -5.30
CA PRO A 167 16.80 -1.44 -6.43
C PRO A 167 15.52 -2.02 -7.04
N LEU A 168 15.38 -1.88 -8.36
CA LEU A 168 14.22 -2.36 -9.11
C LEU A 168 14.48 -3.75 -9.71
N LYS A 169 13.45 -4.58 -9.71
CA LYS A 169 13.42 -5.87 -10.40
C LYS A 169 12.66 -5.74 -11.70
N LYS A 170 13.27 -6.16 -12.81
CA LYS A 170 12.57 -6.24 -14.09
C LYS A 170 11.39 -7.22 -13.97
N SER A 171 10.21 -6.76 -14.36
CA SER A 171 9.03 -7.60 -14.61
C SER A 171 8.67 -7.57 -16.09
N SER A 172 8.04 -8.64 -16.58
CA SER A 172 7.41 -8.73 -17.90
C SER A 172 5.90 -8.85 -17.81
N LEU A 173 5.33 -8.71 -16.61
CA LEU A 173 3.90 -8.78 -16.37
C LEU A 173 3.27 -7.42 -16.69
N GLU A 174 2.29 -7.41 -17.60
CA GLU A 174 1.68 -6.19 -18.12
C GLU A 174 0.57 -5.68 -17.19
N ALA A 175 1.00 -5.15 -16.05
CA ALA A 175 0.20 -4.46 -15.06
C ALA A 175 1.12 -3.60 -14.18
N GLU A 176 0.56 -2.61 -13.48
CA GLU A 176 1.23 -2.07 -12.31
C GLU A 176 1.19 -3.10 -11.17
N LEU A 177 2.37 -3.43 -10.63
CA LEU A 177 2.56 -4.38 -9.52
C LEU A 177 2.99 -3.69 -8.22
N THR A 178 3.61 -2.52 -8.32
CA THR A 178 3.92 -1.65 -7.17
C THR A 178 3.19 -0.34 -7.39
N THR A 179 2.22 -0.03 -6.53
CA THR A 179 1.50 1.25 -6.46
C THR A 179 2.28 2.26 -5.58
N PRO A 180 1.87 3.54 -5.50
CA PRO A 180 2.53 4.51 -4.61
C PRO A 180 2.55 4.06 -3.15
N THR A 181 1.46 3.43 -2.67
CA THR A 181 1.35 2.84 -1.32
C THR A 181 2.42 1.78 -1.09
N GLY A 182 2.57 0.82 -2.01
CA GLY A 182 3.60 -0.23 -1.91
C GLY A 182 5.03 0.32 -1.99
N ALA A 183 5.25 1.33 -2.84
CA ALA A 183 6.53 2.03 -2.94
C ALA A 183 6.89 2.77 -1.65
N GLY A 184 5.95 3.51 -1.06
CA GLY A 184 6.14 4.25 0.20
C GLY A 184 6.42 3.32 1.38
N LEU A 185 5.65 2.23 1.52
CA LEU A 185 5.87 1.19 2.52
C LEU A 185 7.29 0.63 2.44
N VAL A 186 7.70 0.16 1.25
CA VAL A 186 9.02 -0.42 1.04
C VAL A 186 10.15 0.60 1.22
N LYS A 187 9.92 1.86 0.83
CA LYS A 187 10.91 2.94 0.95
C LYS A 187 11.22 3.33 2.41
N VAL A 188 10.26 3.18 3.31
CA VAL A 188 10.37 3.59 4.72
C VAL A 188 10.67 2.42 5.66
N LEU A 189 10.09 1.25 5.41
CA LEU A 189 10.12 0.12 6.34
C LEU A 189 11.28 -0.86 6.10
N VAL A 190 11.95 -0.82 4.96
CA VAL A 190 13.01 -1.79 4.61
C VAL A 190 14.40 -1.22 4.92
N ASP A 191 15.17 -1.94 5.74
CA ASP A 191 16.53 -1.57 6.12
C ASP A 191 17.57 -1.94 5.05
N GLU A 192 17.40 -3.09 4.38
CA GLU A 192 18.31 -3.59 3.34
C GLU A 192 17.57 -4.28 2.20
N PHE A 193 18.09 -4.12 0.98
CA PHE A 193 17.59 -4.82 -0.20
C PHE A 193 18.57 -5.90 -0.65
N GLY A 194 18.09 -7.13 -0.81
CA GLY A 194 18.94 -8.28 -1.11
C GLY A 194 18.18 -9.56 -1.46
N GLU A 195 18.88 -10.68 -1.45
CA GLU A 195 18.24 -12.00 -1.47
C GLU A 195 17.76 -12.39 -0.05
N ILE A 196 17.09 -13.53 0.08
CA ILE A 196 16.75 -14.07 1.42
C ILE A 196 18.07 -14.40 2.13
N PRO A 197 18.33 -13.88 3.34
CA PRO A 197 19.58 -14.12 4.05
C PRO A 197 19.73 -15.58 4.47
N GLN A 198 20.93 -15.97 4.89
CA GLN A 198 21.12 -17.22 5.62
C GLN A 198 20.42 -17.09 6.99
N MET A 199 19.23 -17.66 7.10
CA MET A 199 18.38 -17.58 8.29
C MET A 199 17.67 -18.91 8.54
N LYS A 200 17.27 -19.14 9.79
CA LYS A 200 16.36 -20.18 10.20
C LYS A 200 14.93 -19.66 10.12
N VAL A 201 14.13 -20.22 9.22
CA VAL A 201 12.73 -19.82 9.05
C VAL A 201 11.87 -20.33 10.22
N GLU A 202 11.14 -19.43 10.85
CA GLU A 202 10.25 -19.70 11.99
C GLU A 202 8.78 -19.62 11.59
N SER A 203 8.40 -18.65 10.75
CA SER A 203 7.05 -18.57 10.18
C SER A 203 7.04 -17.97 8.77
N ILE A 204 5.94 -18.23 8.04
CA ILE A 204 5.75 -17.77 6.65
C ILE A 204 4.30 -17.29 6.50
N GLY A 205 4.11 -16.10 5.94
CA GLY A 205 2.82 -15.53 5.58
C GLY A 205 2.69 -15.31 4.07
N TYR A 206 1.46 -15.38 3.56
CA TYR A 206 1.11 -15.05 2.17
C TYR A 206 -0.10 -14.13 2.14
N GLY A 207 0.07 -12.92 1.62
CA GLY A 207 -1.01 -11.98 1.33
C GLY A 207 -1.34 -11.98 -0.16
N ALA A 208 -2.62 -12.01 -0.52
CA ALA A 208 -3.07 -11.96 -1.91
C ALA A 208 -3.33 -10.53 -2.38
N GLY A 209 -2.81 -10.17 -3.55
CA GLY A 209 -3.28 -9.02 -4.30
C GLY A 209 -4.59 -9.31 -5.03
N MET A 210 -5.42 -8.29 -5.24
CA MET A 210 -6.78 -8.45 -5.80
C MET A 210 -6.76 -8.96 -7.24
N LYS A 211 -5.93 -8.36 -8.12
CA LYS A 211 -5.75 -8.78 -9.52
C LYS A 211 -5.34 -10.26 -9.62
N THR A 212 -5.81 -10.96 -10.65
CA THR A 212 -5.46 -12.36 -10.94
C THR A 212 -4.78 -12.43 -12.30
N PHE A 213 -3.72 -13.24 -12.41
CA PHE A 213 -3.00 -13.46 -13.66
C PHE A 213 -2.92 -14.96 -13.91
N GLU A 214 -3.06 -15.41 -15.16
CA GLU A 214 -3.17 -16.83 -15.52
C GLU A 214 -1.95 -17.65 -15.08
N ASP A 215 -0.74 -17.18 -15.38
CA ASP A 215 0.53 -17.86 -15.09
C ASP A 215 1.35 -17.20 -13.95
N HIS A 216 0.74 -16.31 -13.16
CA HIS A 216 1.46 -15.60 -12.08
C HIS A 216 0.61 -15.45 -10.80
N PRO A 217 0.97 -16.13 -9.69
CA PRO A 217 0.28 -15.93 -8.42
C PRO A 217 0.53 -14.52 -7.90
N ASN A 218 -0.49 -13.67 -7.87
CA ASN A 218 -0.41 -12.33 -7.31
C ASN A 218 -0.40 -12.39 -5.77
N VAL A 219 0.76 -12.72 -5.19
CA VAL A 219 0.93 -12.91 -3.76
C VAL A 219 2.23 -12.27 -3.25
N LEU A 220 2.15 -11.58 -2.12
CA LEU A 220 3.30 -11.16 -1.33
C LEU A 220 3.60 -12.25 -0.30
N ARG A 221 4.86 -12.71 -0.23
CA ARG A 221 5.33 -13.64 0.80
C ARG A 221 6.16 -12.90 1.83
N VAL A 222 5.80 -13.09 3.10
CA VAL A 222 6.60 -12.65 4.26
C VAL A 222 7.22 -13.89 4.90
N ILE A 223 8.47 -13.77 5.36
CA ILE A 223 9.22 -14.80 6.07
C ILE A 223 9.73 -14.16 7.36
N ILE A 224 9.51 -14.80 8.50
CA ILE A 224 10.04 -14.39 9.81
C ILE A 224 10.95 -15.50 10.30
N GLY A 225 12.07 -15.12 10.92
CA GLY A 225 13.02 -16.03 11.53
C GLY A 225 14.28 -15.30 11.96
N SER A 226 15.27 -16.07 12.39
CA SER A 226 16.50 -15.61 13.03
C SER A 226 17.73 -15.98 12.21
N ASP A 227 18.75 -15.12 12.20
CA ASP A 227 20.13 -15.49 11.90
C ASP A 227 20.84 -15.97 13.19
N ASP A 228 21.63 -17.06 13.07
CA ASP A 228 22.42 -17.68 14.16
C ASP A 228 23.89 -17.17 14.15
#